data_AF-A0AAW4PZG7-F1
#
_entry.id   AF-A0AAW4PZG7-F1
#
_cell.length_a   1.000
_cell.length_b   1.000
_cell.length_c   1.000
_cell.angle_alpha   90.00
_cell.angle_beta   90.00
_cell.angle_gamma   90.00
#
_symmetry.space_group_name_H-M   'P 1'
#
loop_
_entity.id
_entity.type
_entity.pdbx_description
1 polymer ?
#
loop_
_entity_poly.entity_id
_entity_poly.type
_entity_poly.pdbx_seq_one_letter_code
_entity_poly.pdbx_strand_id
1 'polypeptide(L)'
;MEYTTESDRIIVRLDPGEEVLDSLTALRADADIEQGFLMGIGAVDEVTLGHYDVSEQEYNEETFTGQCEVTSFFGKHRLRQNPHTHSGGDGFI
;
A
#
# COMPACT_ATOMS: atom_id res chain seq x y z
N MET A 1 -3.44 13.26 -4.81
CA MET A 1 -3.90 13.00 -3.43
C MET A 1 -3.97 14.28 -2.60
N GLU A 2 -4.82 14.29 -1.56
CA GLU A 2 -4.85 15.29 -0.47
C GLU A 2 -4.76 14.58 0.89
N TYR A 3 -4.07 15.15 1.88
CA TYR A 3 -3.99 14.57 3.22
C TYR A 3 -3.98 15.61 4.34
N THR A 4 -4.37 15.18 5.53
CA THR A 4 -4.23 15.94 6.78
C THR A 4 -3.61 15.08 7.86
N THR A 5 -2.86 15.72 8.75
CA THR A 5 -2.18 15.07 9.87
C THR A 5 -2.92 15.37 11.17
N GLU A 6 -3.23 14.32 11.92
CA GLU A 6 -3.65 14.36 13.32
C GLU A 6 -2.53 13.83 14.22
N SER A 7 -2.69 13.94 15.54
CA SER A 7 -1.67 13.61 16.53
C SER A 7 -0.96 12.26 16.32
N ASP A 8 -1.70 11.22 15.91
CA ASP A 8 -1.21 9.85 15.78
C ASP A 8 -1.57 9.19 14.44
N ARG A 9 -2.12 9.94 13.48
CA ARG A 9 -2.57 9.39 12.19
C ARG A 9 -2.56 10.43 11.08
N ILE A 10 -2.45 9.93 9.85
CA ILE A 10 -2.67 10.72 8.65
C ILE A 10 -3.94 10.21 7.98
N ILE A 11 -4.81 11.15 7.60
CA ILE A 11 -6.01 10.88 6.82
C ILE A 11 -5.71 11.34 5.41
N VAL A 12 -5.72 10.40 4.46
CA VAL A 12 -5.42 10.66 3.04
C VAL A 12 -6.61 10.31 2.16
N ARG A 13 -6.86 11.15 1.17
CA ARG A 13 -7.75 10.86 0.03
C ARG A 13 -6.89 10.77 -1.23
N LEU A 14 -6.91 9.62 -1.88
CA LEU A 14 -6.32 9.46 -3.21
C LEU A 14 -7.25 10.05 -4.27
N ASP A 15 -6.66 10.61 -5.32
CA ASP A 15 -7.39 11.12 -6.47
C ASP A 15 -7.60 10.00 -7.52
N PRO A 16 -8.69 10.05 -8.32
CA PRO A 16 -8.92 9.06 -9.36
C PRO A 16 -7.74 8.96 -10.34
N GLY A 17 -7.31 7.73 -10.62
CA GLY A 17 -6.19 7.42 -11.51
C GLY A 17 -4.82 7.36 -10.84
N GLU A 18 -4.72 7.67 -9.54
CA GLU A 18 -3.51 7.41 -8.77
C GLU A 18 -3.36 5.91 -8.45
N GLU A 19 -2.13 5.39 -8.55
CA GLU A 19 -1.81 4.06 -8.05
C GLU A 19 -1.68 4.13 -6.51
N VAL A 20 -2.35 3.21 -5.82
CA VAL A 20 -2.55 3.26 -4.38
C VAL A 20 -1.24 3.09 -3.61
N LEU A 21 -0.42 2.09 -3.97
CA LEU A 21 0.80 1.78 -3.25
C LEU A 21 1.88 2.86 -3.46
N ASP A 22 2.03 3.37 -4.67
CA ASP A 22 2.95 4.45 -5.02
C ASP A 22 2.58 5.74 -4.28
N SER A 23 1.29 6.07 -4.23
CA SER A 23 0.80 7.26 -3.51
C SER A 23 1.04 7.15 -2.01
N LEU A 24 0.77 5.99 -1.41
CA LEU A 24 1.02 5.74 0.00
C LEU A 24 2.53 5.72 0.32
N THR A 25 3.36 5.23 -0.60
CA THR A 25 4.83 5.28 -0.50
C THR A 25 5.33 6.72 -0.51
N ALA A 26 4.83 7.54 -1.44
CA ALA A 26 5.19 8.96 -1.54
C ALA A 26 4.76 9.74 -0.30
N LEU A 27 3.52 9.56 0.16
CA LEU A 27 3.00 10.20 1.37
C LEU A 27 3.85 9.87 2.59
N ARG A 28 4.21 8.60 2.74
CA ARG A 28 4.99 8.14 3.86
C ARG A 28 6.40 8.74 3.89
N ALA A 29 7.03 8.89 2.73
CA ALA A 29 8.32 9.57 2.60
C ALA A 29 8.22 11.07 2.92
N ASP A 30 7.16 11.73 2.45
CA ASP A 30 6.89 13.15 2.71
C ASP A 30 6.61 13.44 4.19
N ALA A 31 5.91 12.53 4.87
CA ALA A 31 5.54 12.64 6.28
C ALA A 31 6.51 11.97 7.27
N ASP A 32 7.65 11.46 6.79
CA ASP A 32 8.70 10.79 7.59
C ASP A 32 8.18 9.66 8.51
N ILE A 33 7.29 8.81 7.97
CA ILE A 33 6.66 7.74 8.75
C ILE A 33 7.52 6.47 8.72
N GLU A 34 8.09 6.09 9.86
CA GLU A 34 8.94 4.90 9.90
C GLU A 34 8.16 3.59 9.76
N GLN A 35 7.01 3.50 10.44
CA GLN A 35 6.18 2.30 10.54
C GLN A 35 4.76 2.66 11.00
N GLY A 36 3.80 1.78 10.69
CA GLY A 36 2.43 1.94 11.14
C GLY A 36 1.46 1.02 10.43
N PHE A 37 0.17 1.28 10.67
CA PHE A 37 -0.93 0.58 10.03
C PHE A 37 -1.59 1.47 8.99
N LEU A 38 -2.06 0.82 7.92
CA LEU A 38 -2.88 1.43 6.90
C LEU A 38 -4.26 0.79 6.97
N MET A 39 -5.27 1.64 6.88
CA MET A 39 -6.67 1.25 6.83
C MET A 39 -7.40 2.12 5.82
N GLY A 40 -8.24 1.54 4.99
CA GLY A 40 -8.97 2.31 3.98
C GLY A 40 -10.14 1.55 3.37
N ILE A 41 -10.95 2.32 2.66
CA ILE A 41 -12.01 1.86 1.77
C ILE A 41 -11.95 2.72 0.51
N GLY A 42 -12.54 2.24 -0.59
CA GLY A 42 -12.60 3.01 -1.82
C GLY A 42 -13.07 2.20 -3.00
N ALA A 43 -12.68 2.64 -4.20
CA ALA A 43 -12.93 1.94 -5.45
C ALA A 43 -11.69 2.03 -6.34
N VAL A 44 -11.45 0.98 -7.11
CA VAL A 44 -10.34 0.87 -8.07
C VAL A 44 -10.86 0.33 -9.40
N ASP A 45 -10.22 0.72 -10.50
CA ASP A 45 -10.54 0.23 -11.84
C ASP A 45 -9.62 -0.92 -12.28
N GLU A 46 -8.52 -1.15 -11.54
CA GLU A 46 -7.60 -2.25 -11.73
C GLU A 46 -7.04 -2.67 -10.37
N VAL A 47 -6.95 -3.98 -10.11
CA VAL A 47 -6.30 -4.53 -8.92
C VAL A 47 -5.62 -5.84 -9.25
N THR A 48 -4.39 -6.01 -8.78
CA THR A 48 -3.70 -7.29 -8.81
C THR A 48 -3.78 -7.92 -7.43
N LEU A 49 -4.43 -9.08 -7.33
CA LEU A 49 -4.50 -9.87 -6.12
C LEU A 49 -3.48 -11.00 -6.23
N GLY A 50 -2.75 -11.21 -5.14
CA GLY A 50 -1.80 -12.30 -5.06
C GLY A 50 -2.12 -13.26 -3.92
N HIS A 51 -1.93 -14.54 -4.17
CA HIS A 51 -2.08 -15.60 -3.18
C HIS A 51 -0.87 -16.52 -3.20
N TYR A 52 -0.40 -16.90 -2.01
CA TYR A 52 0.71 -17.83 -1.86
C TYR A 52 0.20 -19.27 -1.87
N ASP A 53 0.64 -20.06 -2.85
CA ASP A 53 0.40 -21.49 -2.89
C ASP A 53 1.39 -22.20 -1.96
N VAL A 54 0.87 -22.82 -0.90
CA VAL A 54 1.71 -23.50 0.11
C VAL A 54 2.30 -24.80 -0.44
N SER A 55 1.63 -25.46 -1.38
CA SER A 55 2.08 -26.73 -1.95
C SER A 55 3.22 -26.52 -2.94
N GLU A 56 3.11 -25.48 -3.76
CA GLU A 56 4.11 -25.12 -4.78
C GLU A 56 5.20 -24.19 -4.23
N GLN A 57 4.95 -23.54 -3.08
CA GLN A 57 5.80 -22.51 -2.47
C GLN A 57 6.03 -21.30 -3.37
N GLU A 58 5.02 -20.96 -4.16
CA GLU A 58 5.05 -19.89 -5.16
C GLU A 58 3.90 -18.91 -4.93
N TYR A 59 4.08 -17.68 -5.44
CA TYR A 59 3.06 -16.65 -5.37
C TYR A 59 2.38 -16.53 -6.73
N ASN A 60 1.06 -16.70 -6.75
CA ASN A 60 0.23 -16.60 -7.93
C ASN A 60 -0.51 -15.26 -7.89
N GLU A 61 -0.51 -14.56 -9.02
CA GLU A 61 -1.13 -13.26 -9.17
C GLU A 61 -2.27 -13.33 -10.20
N GLU A 62 -3.34 -12.61 -9.92
CA GLU A 62 -4.46 -12.43 -10.82
C GLU A 62 -4.86 -10.95 -10.84
N THR A 63 -4.93 -10.39 -12.05
CA THR A 63 -5.32 -9.00 -12.26
C THR A 63 -6.78 -8.91 -12.68
N PHE A 64 -7.53 -8.12 -11.94
CA PHE A 64 -8.93 -7.78 -12.22
C PHE A 64 -8.99 -6.37 -12.78
N THR A 65 -9.73 -6.19 -13.87
CA THR A 65 -9.98 -4.88 -14.49
C THR A 65 -11.47 -4.58 -14.51
N GLY A 66 -11.81 -3.30 -14.40
CA GLY A 66 -13.18 -2.81 -14.24
C GLY A 66 -13.46 -2.36 -12.80
N GLN A 67 -14.62 -1.74 -12.61
CA GLN A 67 -14.98 -1.11 -11.34
C GLN A 67 -15.09 -2.13 -10.21
N CYS A 68 -14.20 -2.03 -9.23
CA CYS A 68 -14.13 -2.88 -8.05
C CYS A 68 -14.22 -2.03 -6.78
N GLU A 69 -15.13 -2.37 -5.87
CA GLU A 69 -15.21 -1.75 -4.55
C GLU A 69 -14.16 -2.37 -3.60
N VAL A 70 -13.29 -1.53 -3.05
CA VAL A 70 -12.40 -1.89 -1.95
C VAL A 70 -13.16 -1.69 -0.64
N THR A 71 -13.87 -2.73 -0.22
CA THR A 71 -14.67 -2.72 1.02
C THR A 71 -13.82 -2.64 2.29
N SER A 72 -12.58 -3.10 2.22
CA SER A 72 -11.58 -3.01 3.30
C SER A 72 -10.19 -3.17 2.71
N PHE A 73 -9.31 -2.23 3.06
CA PHE A 73 -7.87 -2.33 2.90
C PHE A 73 -7.25 -2.26 4.29
N PHE A 74 -6.45 -3.25 4.64
CA PHE A 74 -5.69 -3.28 5.88
C PHE A 74 -4.30 -3.79 5.58
N GLY A 75 -3.29 -3.03 5.99
CA GLY A 75 -1.90 -3.40 5.81
C GLY A 75 -1.02 -2.80 6.87
N LYS A 76 0.20 -3.31 6.98
CA LYS A 76 1.25 -2.67 7.77
C LYS A 76 2.34 -2.18 6.83
N HIS A 77 2.95 -1.06 7.18
CA HIS A 77 4.13 -0.56 6.49
C HIS A 77 5.29 -0.48 7.48
N ARG A 78 6.49 -0.76 6.99
CA ARG A 78 7.74 -0.63 7.76
C ARG A 78 8.91 -0.40 6.81
N LEU A 79 9.85 0.47 7.18
CA LEU A 79 11.11 0.60 6.45
C LEU A 79 11.86 -0.73 6.56
N ARG A 80 12.20 -1.33 5.42
CA ARG A 80 13.20 -2.40 5.38
C ARG A 80 14.57 -1.75 5.15
N GLN A 81 15.33 -1.62 6.22
CA GLN A 81 16.77 -1.36 6.12
C GLN A 81 17.43 -2.61 5.54
N ASN A 82 17.84 -2.58 4.27
CA ASN A 82 18.62 -3.67 3.68
C ASN A 82 20.12 -3.41 3.99
N PRO A 83 20.80 -4.25 4.79
CA PRO A 83 22.17 -3.99 5.23
C PRO A 83 23.21 -3.92 4.10
N HIS A 84 22.84 -4.27 2.85
CA HIS A 84 23.73 -4.25 1.69
C HIS A 84 23.33 -3.29 0.57
N THR A 85 22.29 -2.46 0.74
CA THR A 85 21.89 -1.48 -0.29
C THR A 85 21.60 -0.12 0.35
N HIS A 86 22.08 0.96 -0.24
CA HIS A 86 21.84 2.33 0.24
C HIS A 86 20.39 2.82 0.01
N SER A 87 19.53 1.95 -0.51
CA SER A 87 18.10 2.19 -0.68
C SER A 87 17.32 1.25 0.23
N GLY A 88 16.73 1.80 1.30
CA GLY A 88 15.74 1.08 2.09
C GLY A 88 14.59 0.66 1.18
N GLY A 89 14.21 -0.63 1.25
CA GLY A 89 13.05 -1.13 0.52
C GLY A 89 11.78 -0.93 1.33
N ASP A 90 10.69 -0.61 0.67
CA ASP A 90 9.40 -0.45 1.33
C ASP A 90 8.61 -1.75 1.24
N GLY A 91 8.07 -2.18 2.37
CA GLY A 91 7.27 -3.39 2.47
C GLY A 91 5.89 -3.04 2.99
N PHE A 92 4.90 -3.11 2.10
CA PHE A 92 3.50 -3.25 2.47
C PHE A 92 3.20 -4.75 2.51
N ILE A 93 2.66 -5.23 3.63
CA ILE A 93 2.16 -6.61 3.81
C ILE A 93 0.72 -6.51 4.29
#